data_AF-A0A961LMG3-F1
#
_entry.id   AF-A0A961LMG3-F1
#
_cell.length_a   1.000
_cell.length_b   1.000
_cell.length_c   1.000
_cell.angle_alpha   90.00
_cell.angle_beta   90.00
_cell.angle_gamma   90.00
#
_symmetry.space_group_name_H-M   'P 1'
#
loop_
_entity.id
_entity.type
_entity.pdbx_description
1 polymer ?
#
loop_
_entity_poly.entity_id
_entity_poly.type
_entity_poly.pdbx_seq_one_letter_code
_entity_poly.pdbx_strand_id
1 'polypeptide(L)' 'MTTAATLALLATGLVPASAEMLDVEKDELKFGFIKLTDMAPLAVAKELGYFEDEGLYVTLEPQANWKV' A
#
# COMPACT_ATOMS: atom_id res chain seq x y z
N MET A 1 9.53 -6.42 -50.42
CA MET A 1 9.87 -7.60 -49.61
C MET A 1 11.17 -7.32 -48.87
N THR A 2 11.09 -6.82 -47.63
CA THR A 2 12.11 -6.87 -46.57
C THR A 2 11.46 -6.27 -45.31
N THR A 3 10.88 -7.12 -44.46
CA THR A 3 11.38 -7.57 -43.15
C THR A 3 10.58 -6.92 -42.01
N ALA A 4 9.41 -7.49 -41.76
CA ALA A 4 8.47 -7.17 -40.68
C ALA A 4 8.86 -7.85 -39.34
N ALA A 5 10.11 -7.70 -38.89
CA ALA A 5 10.69 -8.59 -37.88
C ALA A 5 11.18 -7.91 -36.58
N THR A 6 10.63 -6.77 -36.16
CA THR A 6 11.14 -6.06 -34.95
C THR A 6 10.10 -5.68 -33.91
N LEU A 7 8.93 -6.32 -33.88
CA LEU A 7 7.84 -5.96 -32.94
C LEU A 7 7.44 -7.10 -31.98
N ALA A 8 8.40 -7.80 -31.37
CA ALA A 8 8.11 -8.96 -30.52
C ALA A 8 8.88 -9.02 -29.19
N LEU A 9 9.18 -7.89 -28.53
CA LEU A 9 9.94 -7.92 -27.26
C LEU A 9 9.38 -7.07 -26.10
N LEU A 10 8.08 -6.74 -26.05
CA LEU A 10 7.55 -5.92 -24.94
C LEU A 10 6.50 -6.60 -24.05
N ALA A 11 6.27 -7.92 -24.18
CA ALA A 11 5.18 -8.60 -23.46
C ALA A 11 5.59 -9.34 -22.16
N THR A 12 6.82 -9.20 -21.66
CA THR A 12 7.29 -9.96 -20.47
C THR A 12 7.05 -9.29 -19.11
N GLY A 13 6.35 -8.15 -19.04
CA GLY A 13 6.32 -7.30 -17.84
C GLY A 13 5.03 -7.29 -16.99
N LEU A 14 3.97 -8.00 -17.37
CA LEU A 14 2.66 -7.93 -16.68
C LEU A 14 2.33 -9.24 -15.98
N VAL A 15 3.14 -9.64 -15.00
CA VAL A 15 2.74 -10.68 -14.04
C VAL A 15 2.14 -9.95 -12.83
N PRO A 16 0.84 -10.10 -12.52
CA PRO A 16 0.29 -9.55 -11.29
C PRO A 16 1.01 -10.20 -10.10
N ALA A 17 1.51 -9.38 -9.18
CA ALA A 17 2.07 -9.88 -7.93
C ALA A 17 0.92 -10.48 -7.10
N SER A 18 0.91 -11.81 -6.97
CA SER A 18 -0.02 -12.51 -6.09
C SER A 18 0.72 -12.82 -4.79
N ALA A 19 0.36 -12.12 -3.72
CA ALA A 19 0.78 -12.46 -2.37
C ALA A 19 -0.33 -13.29 -1.71
N GLU A 20 0.06 -14.34 -1.01
CA GLU A 20 -0.86 -15.10 -0.15
C GLU A 20 -1.14 -14.27 1.11
N MET A 21 -2.41 -14.15 1.52
CA MET A 21 -2.75 -13.50 2.78
C MET A 21 -2.20 -14.34 3.93
N LEU A 22 -1.31 -13.77 4.71
CA LEU A 22 -0.76 -14.39 5.91
C LEU A 22 -1.64 -14.06 7.12
N ASP A 23 -1.55 -14.89 8.15
CA ASP A 23 -2.22 -14.61 9.41
C ASP A 23 -1.64 -13.34 10.05
N VAL A 24 -2.53 -12.45 10.50
CA VAL A 24 -2.17 -11.22 11.20
C VAL A 24 -1.69 -11.54 12.62
N GLU A 25 -0.46 -11.14 12.95
CA GLU A 25 0.11 -11.34 14.30
C GLU A 25 -0.54 -10.43 15.35
N LYS A 26 -0.93 -9.21 14.95
CA LYS A 26 -1.61 -8.23 15.80
C LYS A 26 -2.53 -7.35 14.97
N ASP A 27 -3.80 -7.38 15.32
CA ASP A 27 -4.91 -6.69 14.67
C ASP A 27 -5.02 -5.22 15.11
N GLU A 28 -4.83 -4.91 16.39
CA GLU A 28 -4.93 -3.55 16.93
C GLU A 28 -3.61 -2.78 16.81
N LEU A 29 -3.62 -1.73 15.98
CA LEU A 29 -2.46 -0.90 15.68
C LEU A 29 -2.72 0.58 15.95
N LYS A 30 -1.65 1.28 16.36
CA LYS A 30 -1.66 2.72 16.59
C LYS A 30 -0.53 3.35 15.78
N PHE A 31 -0.89 4.21 14.84
CA PHE A 31 0.06 4.91 13.99
C PHE A 31 0.11 6.39 14.37
N GLY A 32 1.31 6.85 14.71
CA GLY A 32 1.60 8.28 14.84
C GLY A 32 1.83 8.89 13.47
N PHE A 33 1.30 10.09 13.22
CA PHE A 33 1.59 10.86 12.02
C PHE A 33 1.78 12.34 12.35
N ILE A 34 2.59 13.06 11.56
CA ILE A 34 2.67 14.52 11.64
C ILE A 34 1.70 15.12 10.61
N LYS A 35 1.01 16.21 10.97
CA LYS A 35 0.03 16.90 10.12
C LYS A 35 0.67 17.60 8.92
N LEU A 36 1.14 16.80 7.97
CA LEU A 36 1.71 17.18 6.67
C LEU A 36 1.05 16.31 5.57
N THR A 37 1.56 16.36 4.34
CA THR A 37 1.01 15.61 3.20
C THR A 37 1.28 14.10 3.26
N ASP A 38 2.31 13.68 3.99
CA ASP A 38 2.73 12.28 4.10
C ASP A 38 1.71 11.39 4.84
N MET A 39 0.76 11.99 5.57
CA MET A 39 -0.32 11.24 6.23
C MET A 39 -1.40 10.74 5.26
N ALA A 40 -1.45 11.28 4.04
CA ALA A 40 -2.55 11.04 3.10
C ALA A 40 -2.82 9.53 2.85
N PRO A 41 -1.81 8.65 2.66
CA PRO A 41 -2.07 7.23 2.50
C PRO A 41 -2.72 6.59 3.73
N LEU A 42 -2.34 6.99 4.94
CA LEU A 42 -2.92 6.46 6.19
C LEU A 42 -4.38 6.87 6.34
N ALA A 43 -4.69 8.13 6.03
CA ALA A 43 -6.06 8.64 6.06
C ALA A 43 -6.92 7.92 5.01
N VAL A 44 -6.45 7.82 3.77
CA VAL A 44 -7.17 7.13 2.68
C VAL A 44 -7.40 5.66 3.03
N ALA A 45 -6.39 4.96 3.53
CA ALA A 45 -6.53 3.54 3.91
C ALA A 45 -7.54 3.33 5.04
N LYS A 46 -7.62 4.26 6.00
CA LYS A 46 -8.61 4.20 7.07
C LYS A 46 -10.03 4.52 6.58
N GLU A 47 -10.19 5.55 5.76
CA GLU A 47 -11.51 5.97 5.26
C GLU A 47 -12.08 5.01 4.19
N LEU A 48 -11.22 4.37 3.40
CA LEU A 48 -11.64 3.42 2.36
C LEU A 48 -11.71 1.96 2.84
N GLY A 49 -11.42 1.67 4.11
CA GLY A 49 -11.52 0.33 4.68
C GLY A 49 -10.35 -0.61 4.36
N TYR A 50 -9.29 -0.14 3.69
CA TYR A 50 -8.15 -0.99 3.32
C TYR A 50 -7.45 -1.64 4.52
N PHE A 51 -7.48 -1.02 5.70
CA PHE A 51 -6.95 -1.68 6.90
C PHE A 51 -7.85 -2.83 7.37
N GLU A 52 -9.18 -2.66 7.32
CA GLU A 52 -10.13 -3.68 7.77
C GLU A 52 -10.17 -4.87 6.81
N ASP A 53 -10.02 -4.62 5.51
CA ASP A 53 -9.89 -5.66 4.48
C ASP A 53 -8.69 -6.59 4.75
N GLU A 54 -7.63 -6.07 5.35
CA GLU A 54 -6.43 -6.80 5.77
C GLU A 54 -6.50 -7.30 7.23
N GLY A 55 -7.65 -7.15 7.91
CA GLY A 55 -7.83 -7.58 9.31
C GLY A 55 -7.16 -6.67 10.36
N LEU A 56 -6.86 -5.42 10.01
CA LEU A 56 -6.19 -4.46 10.88
C LEU A 56 -7.14 -3.36 11.39
N TYR A 57 -7.16 -3.15 12.70
CA TYR A 57 -7.88 -2.07 13.37
C TYR A 57 -6.91 -0.95 13.76
N VAL A 58 -6.84 0.08 12.91
CA VAL A 58 -5.84 1.16 13.03
C VAL A 58 -6.40 2.41 13.72
N THR A 59 -5.70 2.91 14.72
CA THR A 59 -5.90 4.24 15.32
C THR A 59 -4.82 5.21 14.83
N LEU A 60 -5.22 6.38 14.32
CA LEU A 60 -4.30 7.41 13.85
C LEU A 60 -4.16 8.52 14.89
N GLU A 61 -2.94 8.80 15.35
CA GLU A 61 -2.65 9.81 16.36
C GLU A 61 -1.76 10.92 15.82
N PRO A 62 -2.22 12.18 15.83
CA PRO A 62 -1.41 13.31 15.38
C PRO A 62 -0.27 13.58 16.38
N GLN A 63 0.94 13.72 15.85
CA GLN A 63 2.17 14.04 16.58
C GLN A 63 2.64 15.44 16.19
N ALA A 64 3.21 16.17 17.15
CA ALA A 64 3.68 17.54 16.93
C ALA A 64 5.08 17.59 16.29
N ASN A 65 5.88 16.53 16.44
CA ASN A 65 7.27 16.52 16.02
C ASN A 65 7.79 15.08 15.82
N TRP A 66 8.98 14.95 15.25
CA TRP A 66 9.63 13.66 14.94
C TRP A 66 10.35 13.01 16.13
N LYS A 67 10.55 13.75 17.23
CA LYS A 67 11.07 13.22 18.48
C LYS A 67 9.90 12.66 19.28
N VAL A 68 9.83 11.34 19.28
CA VAL A 68 9.02 10.57 20.23
C VAL A 68 9.70 10.53 21.59
#